data_AF-A0AA36MHV4-F1
#
_entry.id   AF-A0AA36MHV4-F1
#
_cell.length_a   1.000
_cell.length_b   1.000
_cell.length_c   1.000
_cell.angle_alpha   90.00
_cell.angle_beta   90.00
_cell.angle_gamma   90.00
#
_symmetry.space_group_name_H-M   'P 1'
#
loop_
_entity.id
_entity.type
_entity.pdbx_description
1 polymer ?
#
loop_
_entity_poly.entity_id
_entity_poly.type
_entity_poly.pdbx_seq_one_letter_code
_entity_poly.pdbx_strand_id
1 'polypeptide(L)'
;MPSPPNPPDVDSEEFRSRRRIAEASSWQQVLGVTSTCPESELKKAYRTLALLHHPDKATSEAAATFRAVQRAYEEGLAQQREAKAASLAKPNEVVEASDSERQQWPVHPCASKAHVRAAVDQWEHAYDLGEVPSVPDDVPEVCAAELASWLREGRCVAMDCREPTEAHYERRVPAIPAQLSAPFGQLTGAPERLAPQLARLKAAQTHVVAFSTHGGTSGNCGMCAALLIDVFGMDATRFWRLEGGVDEWIDWAAAHPDAVAQLPAPTI
;
A
#
# COMPACT_ATOMS: atom_id res chain seq x y z
N MET A 1 47.22 -5.59 41.63
CA MET A 1 47.45 -4.70 40.48
C MET A 1 46.39 -5.03 39.45
N PRO A 2 45.43 -4.14 39.13
CA PRO A 2 44.56 -4.36 37.98
C PRO A 2 45.41 -4.37 36.71
N SER A 3 45.19 -5.36 35.85
CA SER A 3 45.88 -5.48 34.55
C SER A 3 45.62 -4.24 33.70
N PRO A 4 46.60 -3.76 32.91
CA PRO A 4 46.36 -2.67 31.99
C PRO A 4 45.27 -3.06 30.96
N PRO A 5 44.43 -2.12 30.51
CA PRO A 5 43.43 -2.39 29.49
C PRO A 5 44.11 -2.88 28.20
N ASN A 6 43.53 -3.91 27.58
CA ASN A 6 43.99 -4.42 26.29
C ASN A 6 44.04 -3.29 25.27
N PRO A 7 45.07 -3.23 24.40
CA PRO A 7 45.11 -2.27 23.30
C PRO A 7 43.88 -2.48 22.40
N PRO A 8 43.26 -1.41 21.88
CA PRO A 8 42.12 -1.53 20.99
C PRO A 8 42.50 -2.36 19.76
N ASP A 9 41.63 -3.29 19.39
CA ASP A 9 41.81 -4.13 18.21
C ASP A 9 41.75 -3.24 16.95
N VAL A 10 42.94 -2.92 16.44
CA VAL A 10 43.18 -1.97 15.34
C VAL A 10 42.53 -2.38 14.02
N ASP A 11 42.01 -3.60 13.94
CA ASP A 11 41.36 -4.14 12.75
C ASP A 11 39.83 -4.32 12.87
N SER A 12 39.25 -3.83 13.97
CA SER A 12 37.80 -3.86 14.18
C SER A 12 37.02 -2.96 13.20
N GLU A 13 35.82 -3.41 12.81
CA GLU A 13 34.92 -2.63 11.95
C GLU A 13 34.55 -1.26 12.57
N GLU A 14 34.53 -1.19 13.90
CA GLU A 14 34.35 0.06 14.65
C GLU A 14 35.49 1.06 14.41
N PHE A 15 36.74 0.61 14.44
CA PHE A 15 37.91 1.46 14.18
C PHE A 15 37.99 1.88 12.71
N ARG A 16 37.78 0.94 11.78
CA ARG A 16 37.76 1.21 10.33
C ARG A 16 36.67 2.22 9.95
N SER A 17 35.47 2.06 10.50
CA SER A 17 34.35 2.99 10.26
C SER A 17 34.61 4.37 10.89
N ARG A 18 35.16 4.45 12.11
CA ARG A 18 35.55 5.74 12.72
C ARG A 18 36.55 6.51 11.87
N ARG A 19 37.61 5.84 11.42
CA ARG A 19 38.62 6.46 10.58
C ARG A 19 38.02 6.97 9.27
N ARG A 20 37.18 6.16 8.60
CA ARG A 20 36.46 6.56 7.39
C ARG A 20 35.58 7.79 7.64
N ILE A 21 34.86 7.85 8.75
CA ILE A 21 33.96 8.97 9.09
C ILE A 21 34.77 10.24 9.39
N ALA A 22 35.94 10.13 10.01
CA ALA A 22 36.82 11.27 10.29
C ALA A 22 37.51 11.82 9.03
N GLU A 23 37.86 10.97 8.08
CA GLU A 23 38.50 11.35 6.81
C GLU A 23 37.48 11.72 5.72
N ALA A 24 36.18 11.45 5.94
CA ALA A 24 35.14 11.66 4.95
C ALA A 24 34.87 13.16 4.69
N SER A 25 34.79 13.49 3.40
CA SER A 25 34.44 14.82 2.90
C SER A 25 33.00 14.92 2.37
N SER A 26 32.30 13.78 2.29
CA SER A 26 30.94 13.71 1.76
C SER A 26 30.11 12.67 2.51
N TRP A 27 28.78 12.81 2.46
CA TRP A 27 27.86 11.91 3.14
C TRP A 27 27.96 10.46 2.63
N GLN A 28 28.26 10.25 1.35
CA GLN A 28 28.44 8.92 0.76
C GLN A 28 29.62 8.20 1.39
N GLN A 29 30.72 8.92 1.64
CA GLN A 29 31.92 8.38 2.28
C GLN A 29 31.68 8.05 3.75
N VAL A 30 30.90 8.88 4.46
CA VAL A 30 30.50 8.63 5.86
C VAL A 30 29.70 7.33 5.96
N LEU A 31 28.67 7.17 5.12
CA LEU A 31 27.78 6.00 5.13
C LEU A 31 28.38 4.77 4.42
N GLY A 32 29.43 4.94 3.61
CA GLY A 32 30.04 3.86 2.83
C GLY A 32 29.15 3.37 1.70
N VAL A 33 28.34 4.25 1.10
CA VAL A 33 27.40 3.95 0.02
C VAL A 33 27.77 4.72 -1.24
N THR A 34 27.14 4.40 -2.38
CA THR A 34 27.29 5.15 -3.63
C THR A 34 26.31 6.32 -3.70
N SER A 35 26.60 7.34 -4.52
CA SER A 35 25.71 8.49 -4.73
C SER A 35 24.38 8.14 -5.40
N THR A 36 24.29 6.96 -6.03
CA THR A 36 23.10 6.44 -6.70
C THR A 36 22.42 5.30 -5.93
N CYS A 37 22.80 5.04 -4.67
CA CYS A 37 22.22 3.96 -3.89
C CYS A 37 20.70 4.18 -3.66
N PRO A 38 19.88 3.11 -3.67
CA PRO A 38 18.47 3.20 -3.35
C PRO A 38 18.26 3.57 -1.87
N GLU A 39 17.12 4.20 -1.56
CA GLU A 39 16.77 4.63 -0.20
C GLU A 39 16.83 3.49 0.84
N SER A 40 16.52 2.26 0.41
CA SER A 40 16.61 1.06 1.26
C SER A 40 18.04 0.75 1.71
N GLU A 41 19.03 0.99 0.84
CA GLU A 41 20.45 0.79 1.12
C GLU A 41 21.00 1.92 2.01
N LEU A 42 20.57 3.16 1.76
CA LEU A 42 20.87 4.32 2.61
C LEU A 42 20.41 4.09 4.07
N LYS A 43 19.16 3.67 4.25
CA LYS A 43 18.58 3.35 5.57
C LYS A 43 19.31 2.19 6.26
N LYS A 44 19.74 1.19 5.49
CA LYS A 44 20.48 0.03 6.01
C LYS A 44 21.86 0.46 6.53
N ALA A 45 22.61 1.22 5.74
CA ALA A 45 23.92 1.74 6.13
C ALA A 45 23.86 2.61 7.39
N TYR A 46 22.87 3.51 7.46
CA TYR A 46 22.63 4.33 8.65
C TYR A 46 22.37 3.47 9.90
N ARG A 47 21.45 2.50 9.84
CA ARG A 47 21.13 1.64 10.99
C ARG A 47 22.33 0.86 11.49
N THR A 48 23.15 0.31 10.58
CA THR A 48 24.37 -0.42 10.94
C THR A 48 25.37 0.48 11.67
N LEU A 49 25.62 1.69 11.16
CA LEU A 49 26.55 2.63 11.77
C LEU A 49 26.03 3.25 13.07
N ALA A 50 24.72 3.51 13.17
CA ALA A 50 24.07 4.04 14.37
C ALA A 50 24.15 3.04 15.54
N LEU A 51 23.96 1.75 15.28
CA LEU A 51 24.15 0.70 16.28
C LEU A 51 25.62 0.53 16.67
N LEU A 52 26.54 0.71 15.71
CA LEU A 52 27.98 0.58 15.95
C LEU A 52 28.50 1.72 16.84
N HIS A 53 28.10 2.96 16.56
CA HIS A 53 28.59 4.19 17.23
C HIS A 53 27.61 4.81 18.23
N HIS A 54 26.66 4.04 18.75
CA HIS A 54 25.65 4.56 19.68
C HIS A 54 26.29 5.27 20.90
N PRO A 55 25.78 6.44 21.33
CA PRO A 55 26.37 7.22 22.43
C PRO A 55 26.44 6.47 23.78
N ASP A 56 25.58 5.47 23.98
CA ASP A 56 25.56 4.65 25.21
C ASP A 56 26.80 3.75 25.37
N LYS A 57 27.62 3.56 24.33
CA LYS A 57 28.84 2.74 24.39
C LYS A 57 30.03 3.43 25.08
N ALA A 58 29.81 4.56 25.76
CA ALA A 58 30.71 5.23 26.69
C ALA A 58 32.15 5.50 26.19
N THR A 59 32.33 5.82 24.90
CA THR A 59 33.58 6.38 24.38
C THR A 59 33.37 7.87 24.05
N SER A 60 34.33 8.72 24.42
CA SER A 60 34.23 10.18 24.24
C SER A 60 34.03 10.62 22.79
N GLU A 61 34.43 9.77 21.84
CA GLU A 61 34.35 10.04 20.41
C GLU A 61 33.06 9.49 19.75
N ALA A 62 32.37 8.52 20.37
CA ALA A 62 31.16 7.92 19.80
C ALA A 62 30.05 8.94 19.56
N ALA A 63 29.87 9.91 20.46
CA ALA A 63 28.86 10.97 20.28
C ALA A 63 29.15 11.88 19.08
N ALA A 64 30.43 12.15 18.78
CA ALA A 64 30.82 12.94 17.62
C ALA A 64 30.62 12.14 16.32
N THR A 65 31.06 10.87 16.31
CA THR A 65 30.88 9.96 15.17
C THR A 65 29.40 9.72 14.87
N PHE A 66 28.56 9.52 15.89
CA PHE A 66 27.12 9.33 15.73
C PHE A 66 26.46 10.54 15.08
N ARG A 67 26.79 11.76 15.52
CA ARG A 67 26.28 12.99 14.92
C ARG A 67 26.70 13.14 13.46
N ALA A 68 27.93 12.76 13.11
CA ALA A 68 28.39 12.78 11.73
C ALA A 68 27.60 11.78 10.85
N VAL A 69 27.34 10.58 11.35
CA VAL A 69 26.51 9.56 10.67
C VAL A 69 25.08 10.03 10.48
N GLN A 70 24.49 10.66 11.51
CA GLN A 70 23.14 11.22 11.43
C GLN A 70 23.06 12.34 10.39
N ARG A 71 23.99 13.29 10.42
CA ARG A 71 24.04 14.39 9.44
C ARG A 71 24.18 13.87 8.00
N ALA A 72 25.04 12.87 7.79
CA ALA A 72 25.21 12.25 6.48
C ALA A 72 23.93 11.57 5.97
N TYR A 73 23.16 10.94 6.87
CA TYR A 73 21.88 10.35 6.50
C TYR A 73 20.84 11.40 6.10
N GLU A 74 20.75 12.50 6.84
CA GLU A 74 19.86 13.62 6.52
C GLU A 74 20.22 14.27 5.18
N GLU A 75 21.51 14.48 4.91
CA GLU A 75 22.02 15.04 3.66
C GLU A 75 21.74 14.12 2.46
N GLY A 76 21.96 12.81 2.61
CA GLY A 76 21.64 11.83 1.57
C GLY A 76 20.15 11.78 1.25
N LEU A 77 19.28 11.89 2.26
CA LEU A 77 17.84 11.93 2.07
C LEU A 77 17.38 13.22 1.40
N ALA A 78 17.96 14.37 1.76
CA ALA A 78 17.70 15.65 1.11
C ALA A 78 18.13 15.62 -0.35
N GLN A 79 19.31 15.10 -0.66
CA GLN A 79 19.80 15.00 -2.04
C GLN A 79 18.93 14.06 -2.89
N GLN A 80 18.43 12.95 -2.33
CA GLN A 80 17.48 12.08 -3.04
C GLN A 80 16.15 12.78 -3.32
N ARG A 81 15.66 13.60 -2.38
CA ARG A 81 14.45 14.41 -2.57
C ARG A 81 14.65 15.48 -3.64
N GLU A 82 15.78 16.17 -3.61
CA GLU A 82 16.15 17.18 -4.62
C GLU A 82 16.36 16.56 -6.00
N ALA A 83 17.02 15.40 -6.10
CA ALA A 83 17.20 14.69 -7.37
C ALA A 83 15.84 14.23 -7.94
N LYS A 84 14.94 13.74 -7.07
CA LYS A 84 13.56 13.42 -7.44
C LYS A 84 12.81 14.67 -7.92
N ALA A 85 12.86 15.77 -7.17
CA ALA A 85 12.25 17.05 -7.55
C ALA A 85 12.84 17.66 -8.84
N ALA A 86 14.16 17.57 -9.04
CA ALA A 86 14.85 18.06 -10.24
C ALA A 86 14.57 17.20 -11.46
N SER A 87 14.37 15.88 -11.28
CA SER A 87 13.89 15.02 -12.36
C SER A 87 12.46 15.35 -12.78
N LEU A 88 11.65 15.90 -11.87
CA LEU A 88 10.29 16.40 -12.12
C LEU A 88 10.27 17.83 -12.70
N ALA A 89 11.35 18.62 -12.52
CA ALA A 89 11.39 20.05 -12.85
C ALA A 89 12.19 20.42 -14.10
N LYS A 90 12.67 19.46 -14.92
CA LYS A 90 13.32 19.81 -16.20
C LYS A 90 12.28 20.36 -17.17
N PRO A 91 12.41 21.62 -17.66
CA PRO A 91 11.51 22.18 -18.66
C PRO A 91 11.67 21.39 -19.95
N ASN A 92 10.61 20.73 -20.37
CA ASN A 92 10.56 20.07 -21.66
C ASN A 92 10.70 21.15 -22.74
N GLU A 93 11.65 20.99 -23.66
CA GLU A 93 11.60 21.69 -24.94
C GLU A 93 10.20 21.48 -25.54
N VAL A 94 9.65 22.54 -26.09
CA VAL A 94 8.31 22.59 -26.67
C VAL A 94 8.26 21.65 -27.86
N VAL A 95 7.99 20.37 -27.59
CA VAL A 95 7.41 19.46 -28.55
C VAL A 95 5.91 19.56 -28.28
N GLU A 96 5.17 20.11 -29.23
CA GLU A 96 3.71 20.10 -29.23
C GLU A 96 3.25 18.64 -29.17
N ALA A 97 3.08 18.12 -27.95
CA ALA A 97 2.47 16.84 -27.69
C ALA A 97 0.95 17.05 -27.78
N SER A 98 0.42 16.65 -28.93
CA SER A 98 -1.00 16.51 -29.18
C SER A 98 -1.69 15.70 -28.08
N ASP A 99 -2.65 16.29 -27.39
CA ASP A 99 -3.89 15.66 -26.88
C ASP A 99 -3.81 14.42 -25.96
N SER A 100 -2.65 14.03 -25.41
CA SER A 100 -2.49 12.76 -24.65
C SER A 100 -2.52 12.84 -23.12
N GLU A 101 -2.65 14.02 -22.52
CA GLU A 101 -2.85 14.19 -21.05
C GLU A 101 -4.34 14.22 -20.66
N ARG A 102 -5.22 13.61 -21.47
CA ARG A 102 -6.59 13.39 -21.04
C ARG A 102 -6.60 12.19 -20.10
N GLN A 103 -7.03 12.42 -18.86
CA GLN A 103 -7.38 11.39 -17.88
C GLN A 103 -7.98 10.16 -18.60
N GLN A 104 -7.28 9.02 -18.56
CA GLN A 104 -7.58 7.86 -19.42
C GLN A 104 -8.64 6.93 -18.82
N TRP A 105 -9.30 7.38 -17.75
CA TRP A 105 -10.37 6.67 -17.08
C TRP A 105 -11.68 7.46 -17.14
N PRO A 106 -12.84 6.78 -17.21
CA PRO A 106 -13.01 5.34 -17.03
C PRO A 106 -12.62 4.49 -18.25
N VAL A 107 -12.04 3.31 -18.00
CA VAL A 107 -11.75 2.29 -19.00
C VAL A 107 -12.86 1.24 -19.09
N HIS A 108 -13.05 0.67 -20.28
CA HIS A 108 -13.94 -0.47 -20.44
C HIS A 108 -13.33 -1.72 -19.74
N PRO A 109 -14.11 -2.55 -19.02
CA PRO A 109 -13.57 -3.76 -18.37
C PRO A 109 -12.84 -4.72 -19.32
N CYS A 110 -13.22 -4.73 -20.60
CA CYS A 110 -12.57 -5.52 -21.65
C CYS A 110 -11.46 -4.77 -22.42
N ALA A 111 -10.99 -3.62 -21.93
CA ALA A 111 -9.86 -2.91 -22.53
C ALA A 111 -8.59 -3.78 -22.50
N SER A 112 -7.60 -3.45 -23.33
CA SER A 112 -6.34 -4.19 -23.34
C SER A 112 -5.66 -4.09 -21.98
N LYS A 113 -4.92 -5.14 -21.59
CA LYS A 113 -4.16 -5.17 -20.34
C LYS A 113 -3.31 -3.91 -20.13
N ALA A 114 -2.63 -3.46 -21.19
CA ALA A 114 -1.78 -2.28 -21.15
C ALA A 114 -2.58 -1.00 -20.85
N HIS A 115 -3.78 -0.87 -21.41
CA HIS A 115 -4.65 0.28 -21.17
C HIS A 115 -5.21 0.27 -19.75
N VAL A 116 -5.71 -0.87 -19.26
CA VAL A 116 -6.20 -0.94 -17.88
C VAL A 116 -5.05 -0.66 -16.90
N ARG A 117 -3.86 -1.21 -17.13
CA ARG A 117 -2.70 -0.95 -16.27
C ARG A 117 -2.31 0.52 -16.26
N ALA A 118 -2.25 1.17 -17.42
CA ALA A 118 -1.96 2.61 -17.50
C ALA A 118 -2.98 3.47 -16.75
N ALA A 119 -4.28 3.12 -16.84
CA ALA A 119 -5.34 3.81 -16.12
C ALA A 119 -5.25 3.61 -14.61
N VAL A 120 -4.93 2.38 -14.14
CA VAL A 120 -4.68 2.11 -12.72
C VAL A 120 -3.46 2.88 -12.22
N ASP A 121 -2.34 2.84 -12.94
CA ASP A 121 -1.11 3.55 -12.54
C ASP A 121 -1.36 5.07 -12.44
N GLN A 122 -2.15 5.63 -13.38
CA GLN A 122 -2.56 7.03 -13.32
C GLN A 122 -3.48 7.33 -12.12
N TRP A 123 -4.42 6.43 -11.82
CA TRP A 123 -5.32 6.57 -10.67
C TRP A 123 -4.57 6.49 -9.34
N GLU A 124 -3.65 5.53 -9.18
CA GLU A 124 -2.80 5.41 -7.98
C GLU A 124 -1.98 6.69 -7.76
N HIS A 125 -1.42 7.25 -8.83
CA HIS A 125 -0.70 8.52 -8.75
C HIS A 125 -1.62 9.69 -8.33
N ALA A 126 -2.83 9.78 -8.89
CA ALA A 126 -3.79 10.80 -8.50
C ALA A 126 -4.25 10.62 -7.04
N TYR A 127 -4.39 9.37 -6.58
CA TYR A 127 -4.76 9.04 -5.21
C TYR A 127 -3.69 9.51 -4.22
N ASP A 128 -2.42 9.25 -4.50
CA ASP A 128 -1.28 9.72 -3.69
C ASP A 128 -1.23 11.25 -3.57
N LEU A 129 -1.75 11.97 -4.57
CA LEU A 129 -1.86 13.44 -4.59
C LEU A 129 -3.15 13.98 -3.96
N GLY A 130 -4.11 13.11 -3.62
CA GLY A 130 -5.43 13.51 -3.14
C GLY A 130 -6.34 14.10 -4.23
N GLU A 131 -6.10 13.76 -5.50
CA GLU A 131 -6.79 14.30 -6.67
C GLU A 131 -7.84 13.34 -7.26
N VAL A 132 -8.15 12.24 -6.56
CA VAL A 132 -9.20 11.30 -6.99
C VAL A 132 -10.61 11.83 -6.69
N PRO A 133 -11.60 11.61 -7.58
CA PRO A 133 -13.02 11.88 -7.31
C PRO A 133 -13.59 11.03 -6.19
N SER A 134 -13.21 9.75 -6.12
CA SER A 134 -13.73 8.83 -5.11
C SER A 134 -12.67 8.57 -4.03
N VAL A 135 -12.88 9.15 -2.85
CA VAL A 135 -12.04 8.86 -1.68
C VAL A 135 -12.48 7.52 -1.08
N PRO A 136 -11.58 6.53 -0.90
CA PRO A 136 -11.88 5.21 -0.33
C PRO A 136 -12.68 5.25 0.98
N ASP A 137 -12.36 6.19 1.85
CA ASP A 137 -12.97 6.34 3.18
C ASP A 137 -14.36 6.97 3.12
N ASP A 138 -14.67 7.70 2.05
CA ASP A 138 -15.99 8.31 1.82
C ASP A 138 -17.01 7.33 1.23
N VAL A 139 -16.57 6.12 0.82
CA VAL A 139 -17.50 5.07 0.39
C VAL A 139 -18.36 4.67 1.60
N PRO A 140 -19.70 4.73 1.49
CA PRO A 140 -20.60 4.53 2.62
C PRO A 140 -20.53 3.10 3.16
N GLU A 141 -20.88 2.94 4.43
CA GLU A 141 -20.83 1.66 5.13
C GLU A 141 -22.22 1.04 5.29
N VAL A 142 -22.27 -0.29 5.36
CA VAL A 142 -23.43 -1.09 5.77
C VAL A 142 -23.03 -2.01 6.90
N CYS A 143 -23.92 -2.21 7.87
CA CYS A 143 -23.67 -3.15 8.95
C CYS A 143 -23.94 -4.60 8.50
N ALA A 144 -23.47 -5.58 9.29
CA ALA A 144 -23.66 -7.00 8.99
C ALA A 144 -25.14 -7.42 8.83
N ALA A 145 -26.03 -6.83 9.64
CA ALA A 145 -27.47 -7.12 9.57
C ALA A 145 -28.10 -6.67 8.24
N GLU A 146 -27.72 -5.48 7.76
CA GLU A 146 -28.19 -4.94 6.48
C GLU A 146 -27.64 -5.75 5.31
N LEU A 147 -26.35 -6.07 5.33
CA LEU A 147 -25.72 -6.95 4.33
C LEU A 147 -26.47 -8.27 4.23
N ALA A 148 -26.78 -8.92 5.36
CA ALA A 148 -27.50 -10.18 5.36
C ALA A 148 -28.92 -10.06 4.75
N SER A 149 -29.63 -8.96 5.03
CA SER A 149 -30.94 -8.69 4.42
C SER A 149 -30.81 -8.50 2.91
N TRP A 150 -29.85 -7.69 2.46
CA TRP A 150 -29.65 -7.39 1.04
C TRP A 150 -29.24 -8.62 0.25
N LEU A 151 -28.40 -9.50 0.83
CA LEU A 151 -28.02 -10.77 0.22
C LEU A 151 -29.22 -11.70 0.07
N ARG A 152 -30.08 -11.80 1.08
CA ARG A 152 -31.29 -12.63 1.05
C ARG A 152 -32.30 -12.14 0.01
N GLU A 153 -32.44 -10.82 -0.12
CA GLU A 153 -33.32 -10.17 -1.09
C GLU A 153 -32.73 -10.13 -2.52
N GLY A 154 -31.47 -10.56 -2.71
CA GLY A 154 -30.78 -10.48 -4.00
C GLY A 154 -30.51 -9.05 -4.47
N ARG A 155 -30.44 -8.10 -3.54
CA ARG A 155 -30.24 -6.66 -3.83
C ARG A 155 -28.77 -6.26 -3.94
N CYS A 156 -27.88 -7.09 -3.40
CA CYS A 156 -26.44 -6.84 -3.45
C CYS A 156 -25.63 -8.08 -3.83
N VAL A 157 -24.40 -7.81 -4.27
CA VAL A 157 -23.32 -8.77 -4.38
C VAL A 157 -22.28 -8.45 -3.31
N ALA A 158 -21.86 -9.46 -2.56
CA ALA A 158 -20.74 -9.35 -1.64
C ALA A 158 -19.43 -9.59 -2.41
N MET A 159 -18.49 -8.65 -2.27
CA MET A 159 -17.19 -8.67 -2.92
C MET A 159 -16.06 -8.80 -1.89
N ASP A 160 -15.33 -9.89 -1.96
CA ASP A 160 -14.16 -10.16 -1.10
C ASP A 160 -12.93 -9.45 -1.67
N CYS A 161 -12.43 -8.45 -0.94
CA CYS A 161 -11.23 -7.67 -1.29
C CYS A 161 -9.98 -8.13 -0.53
N ARG A 162 -10.06 -9.22 0.25
CA ARG A 162 -8.90 -9.76 0.98
C ARG A 162 -7.92 -10.39 0.02
N GLU A 163 -6.64 -10.24 0.33
CA GLU A 163 -5.59 -10.90 -0.47
C GLU A 163 -5.68 -12.42 -0.33
N PRO A 164 -5.30 -13.22 -1.35
CA PRO A 164 -5.44 -14.67 -1.32
C PRO A 164 -4.80 -15.33 -0.09
N THR A 165 -3.70 -14.77 0.41
CA THR A 165 -3.04 -15.24 1.64
C THR A 165 -3.90 -14.99 2.87
N GLU A 166 -4.48 -13.79 2.99
CA GLU A 166 -5.38 -13.41 4.07
C GLU A 166 -6.62 -14.31 4.06
N ALA A 167 -7.28 -14.46 2.91
CA ALA A 167 -8.45 -15.34 2.76
C ALA A 167 -8.15 -16.83 3.03
N HIS A 168 -6.94 -17.31 2.71
CA HIS A 168 -6.56 -18.72 2.86
C HIS A 168 -6.25 -19.10 4.31
N TYR A 169 -5.49 -18.25 5.02
CA TYR A 169 -5.06 -18.54 6.39
C TYR A 169 -6.11 -18.10 7.42
N GLU A 170 -6.94 -17.13 7.08
CA GLU A 170 -8.08 -16.69 7.89
C GLU A 170 -9.38 -17.30 7.37
N ARG A 171 -9.46 -18.63 7.39
CA ARG A 171 -10.74 -19.35 7.17
C ARG A 171 -11.68 -19.08 8.33
N ARG A 172 -12.27 -17.89 8.31
CA ARG A 172 -13.20 -17.44 9.33
C ARG A 172 -14.60 -17.93 9.00
N VAL A 173 -15.28 -18.43 10.02
CA VAL A 173 -16.61 -19.03 9.93
C VAL A 173 -17.48 -18.34 10.98
N PRO A 174 -18.72 -17.93 10.64
CA PRO A 174 -19.39 -18.11 9.35
C PRO A 174 -18.83 -17.21 8.23
N ALA A 175 -18.64 -17.78 7.03
CA ALA A 175 -18.14 -17.02 5.89
C ALA A 175 -19.25 -16.16 5.27
N ILE A 176 -18.89 -14.96 4.80
CA ILE A 176 -19.76 -14.16 3.94
C ILE A 176 -19.88 -14.89 2.59
N PRO A 177 -21.09 -15.12 2.05
CA PRO A 177 -21.28 -15.79 0.77
C PRO A 177 -20.91 -14.85 -0.39
N ALA A 178 -19.62 -14.56 -0.56
CA ALA A 178 -19.13 -13.69 -1.62
C ALA A 178 -19.42 -14.28 -2.99
N GLN A 179 -19.92 -13.44 -3.91
CA GLN A 179 -20.13 -13.80 -5.31
C GLN A 179 -19.03 -13.23 -6.22
N LEU A 180 -18.14 -12.41 -5.68
CA LEU A 180 -16.96 -11.88 -6.36
C LEU A 180 -15.77 -11.87 -5.40
N SER A 181 -14.61 -12.31 -5.89
CA SER A 181 -13.32 -12.05 -5.24
C SER A 181 -12.51 -11.12 -6.14
N ALA A 182 -12.12 -9.98 -5.59
CA ALA A 182 -11.39 -8.94 -6.31
C ALA A 182 -10.36 -8.29 -5.36
N PRO A 183 -9.29 -9.03 -4.99
CA PRO A 183 -8.23 -8.47 -4.16
C PRO A 183 -7.57 -7.29 -4.87
N PHE A 184 -7.10 -6.33 -4.08
CA PHE A 184 -6.49 -5.11 -4.59
C PHE A 184 -5.32 -5.42 -5.52
N GLY A 185 -4.43 -6.34 -5.12
CA GLY A 185 -3.30 -6.75 -5.95
C GLY A 185 -3.69 -7.38 -7.30
N GLN A 186 -4.86 -8.03 -7.39
CA GLN A 186 -5.36 -8.56 -8.65
C GLN A 186 -6.02 -7.47 -9.50
N LEU A 187 -6.78 -6.55 -8.90
CA LEU A 187 -7.37 -5.42 -9.61
C LEU A 187 -6.30 -4.52 -10.22
N THR A 188 -5.17 -4.33 -9.55
CA THR A 188 -4.09 -3.48 -10.06
C THR A 188 -3.10 -4.25 -10.94
N GLY A 189 -2.73 -5.47 -10.57
CA GLY A 189 -1.67 -6.25 -11.24
C GLY A 189 -2.15 -7.16 -12.38
N ALA A 190 -3.41 -7.61 -12.35
CA ALA A 190 -3.98 -8.51 -13.36
C ALA A 190 -5.49 -8.32 -13.57
N PRO A 191 -5.99 -7.10 -13.83
CA PRO A 191 -7.42 -6.81 -13.96
C PRO A 191 -8.09 -7.58 -15.10
N GLU A 192 -7.34 -7.99 -16.13
CA GLU A 192 -7.85 -8.81 -17.23
C GLU A 192 -8.44 -10.15 -16.75
N ARG A 193 -7.98 -10.67 -15.59
CA ARG A 193 -8.51 -11.90 -15.00
C ARG A 193 -9.90 -11.69 -14.40
N LEU A 194 -10.21 -10.46 -13.99
CA LEU A 194 -11.50 -10.07 -13.41
C LEU A 194 -12.44 -9.46 -14.46
N ALA A 195 -11.95 -9.13 -15.66
CA ALA A 195 -12.71 -8.45 -16.70
C ALA A 195 -14.12 -9.04 -16.97
N PRO A 196 -14.32 -10.37 -17.10
CA PRO A 196 -15.66 -10.93 -17.30
C PRO A 196 -16.59 -10.72 -16.09
N GLN A 197 -16.05 -10.79 -14.88
CA GLN A 197 -16.80 -10.58 -13.65
C GLN A 197 -17.14 -9.09 -13.47
N LEU A 198 -16.20 -8.18 -13.73
CA LEU A 198 -16.42 -6.74 -13.68
C LEU A 198 -17.42 -6.28 -14.75
N ALA A 199 -17.38 -6.86 -15.95
CA ALA A 199 -18.37 -6.59 -16.99
C ALA A 199 -19.78 -7.02 -16.56
N ARG A 200 -19.91 -8.20 -15.94
CA ARG A 200 -21.19 -8.68 -15.38
C ARG A 200 -21.67 -7.79 -14.24
N LEU A 201 -20.78 -7.38 -13.33
CA LEU A 201 -21.10 -6.50 -12.21
C LEU A 201 -21.54 -5.11 -12.67
N LYS A 202 -20.90 -4.58 -13.71
CA LYS A 202 -21.26 -3.30 -14.32
C LYS A 202 -22.65 -3.36 -14.97
N ALA A 203 -22.96 -4.48 -15.65
CA ALA A 203 -24.25 -4.69 -16.30
C ALA A 203 -25.38 -4.99 -15.30
N ALA A 204 -25.11 -5.79 -14.27
CA ALA A 204 -26.05 -6.06 -13.19
C ALA A 204 -26.17 -4.82 -12.32
N GLN A 205 -27.28 -4.09 -12.37
CA GLN A 205 -27.49 -2.85 -11.60
C GLN A 205 -27.76 -3.12 -10.10
N THR A 206 -26.99 -4.01 -9.48
CA THR A 206 -27.11 -4.39 -8.06
C THR A 206 -26.15 -3.61 -7.18
N HIS A 207 -26.43 -3.49 -5.88
CA HIS A 207 -25.44 -2.96 -4.96
C HIS A 207 -24.23 -3.88 -4.86
N VAL A 208 -23.07 -3.31 -4.52
CA VAL A 208 -21.82 -4.03 -4.28
C VAL A 208 -21.38 -3.69 -2.87
N VAL A 209 -21.26 -4.71 -2.03
CA VAL A 209 -20.74 -4.57 -0.67
C VAL A 209 -19.35 -5.16 -0.64
N ALA A 210 -18.35 -4.27 -0.63
CA ALA A 210 -16.93 -4.63 -0.56
C ALA A 210 -16.54 -4.89 0.90
N PHE A 211 -15.77 -5.95 1.15
CA PHE A 211 -15.28 -6.26 2.49
C PHE A 211 -13.83 -6.71 2.49
N SER A 212 -13.13 -6.39 3.57
CA SER A 212 -11.80 -6.88 3.94
C SER A 212 -11.86 -7.46 5.34
N THR A 213 -10.75 -7.97 5.89
CA THR A 213 -10.76 -8.55 7.25
C THR A 213 -11.25 -7.55 8.29
N HIS A 214 -10.76 -6.31 8.22
CA HIS A 214 -11.19 -5.21 9.08
C HIS A 214 -11.88 -4.13 8.22
N GLY A 215 -12.95 -3.52 8.76
CA GLY A 215 -13.79 -2.53 8.08
C GLY A 215 -13.41 -1.06 8.35
N GLY A 216 -12.13 -0.76 8.57
CA GLY A 216 -11.66 0.58 8.94
C GLY A 216 -11.27 1.50 7.77
N THR A 217 -10.81 2.69 8.12
CA THR A 217 -10.23 3.67 7.18
C THR A 217 -9.03 3.09 6.45
N SER A 218 -8.96 3.32 5.14
CA SER A 218 -7.93 2.87 4.21
C SER A 218 -7.82 1.34 4.08
N GLY A 219 -8.90 0.61 4.39
CA GLY A 219 -8.98 -0.83 4.12
C GLY A 219 -9.01 -1.16 2.63
N ASN A 220 -8.57 -2.38 2.28
CA ASN A 220 -8.63 -2.87 0.89
C ASN A 220 -10.04 -2.77 0.30
N CYS A 221 -11.10 -2.89 1.11
CA CYS A 221 -12.48 -2.75 0.66
C CYS A 221 -12.76 -1.36 0.06
N GLY A 222 -12.30 -0.28 0.70
CA GLY A 222 -12.46 1.09 0.19
C GLY A 222 -11.60 1.34 -1.05
N MET A 223 -10.35 0.90 -1.02
CA MET A 223 -9.44 1.05 -2.18
C MET A 223 -9.99 0.35 -3.42
N CYS A 224 -10.47 -0.89 -3.27
CA CYS A 224 -11.08 -1.63 -4.37
C CYS A 224 -12.37 -0.96 -4.87
N ALA A 225 -13.22 -0.46 -3.97
CA ALA A 225 -14.45 0.24 -4.33
C ALA A 225 -14.15 1.51 -5.13
N ALA A 226 -13.26 2.38 -4.63
CA ALA A 226 -12.87 3.62 -5.30
C ALA A 226 -12.28 3.34 -6.69
N LEU A 227 -11.38 2.34 -6.80
CA LEU A 227 -10.81 1.93 -8.08
C LEU A 227 -11.89 1.44 -9.07
N LEU A 228 -12.87 0.67 -8.62
CA LEU A 228 -13.98 0.21 -9.47
C LEU A 228 -14.88 1.35 -9.96
N ILE A 229 -15.14 2.32 -9.09
CA ILE A 229 -15.93 3.52 -9.43
C ILE A 229 -15.17 4.35 -10.47
N ASP A 230 -13.94 4.72 -10.15
CA ASP A 230 -13.14 5.68 -10.91
C ASP A 230 -12.60 5.05 -12.20
N VAL A 231 -11.79 3.99 -12.07
CA VAL A 231 -11.08 3.39 -13.20
C VAL A 231 -12.03 2.61 -14.08
N PHE A 232 -12.96 1.84 -13.52
CA PHE A 232 -13.89 1.03 -14.32
C PHE A 232 -15.23 1.72 -14.62
N GLY A 233 -15.40 2.97 -14.17
CA GLY A 233 -16.58 3.79 -14.44
C GLY A 233 -17.86 3.12 -13.94
N MET A 234 -17.82 2.57 -12.73
CA MET A 234 -19.00 2.04 -12.07
C MET A 234 -19.72 3.15 -11.29
N ASP A 235 -21.02 2.98 -11.09
CA ASP A 235 -21.84 3.99 -10.40
C ASP A 235 -21.56 3.97 -8.89
N ALA A 236 -21.02 5.08 -8.38
CA ALA A 236 -20.66 5.27 -6.98
C ALA A 236 -21.83 5.02 -6.01
N THR A 237 -23.07 5.31 -6.41
CA THR A 237 -24.26 5.14 -5.55
C THR A 237 -24.57 3.67 -5.26
N ARG A 238 -23.91 2.75 -5.95
CA ARG A 238 -24.08 1.30 -5.80
C ARG A 238 -23.05 0.67 -4.88
N PHE A 239 -21.99 1.38 -4.49
CA PHE A 239 -20.89 0.83 -3.70
C PHE A 239 -21.03 1.13 -2.22
N TRP A 240 -20.76 0.09 -1.43
CA TRP A 240 -20.79 0.12 0.01
C TRP A 240 -19.61 -0.68 0.57
N ARG A 241 -19.16 -0.33 1.78
CA ARG A 241 -18.19 -1.09 2.57
C ARG A 241 -18.92 -1.83 3.69
N LEU A 242 -18.45 -3.02 4.04
CA LEU A 242 -18.93 -3.69 5.25
C LEU A 242 -18.27 -3.04 6.48
N GLU A 243 -19.08 -2.44 7.34
CA GLU A 243 -18.66 -1.93 8.66
C GLU A 243 -18.02 -3.07 9.46
N GLY A 244 -16.86 -2.79 10.08
CA GLY A 244 -16.13 -3.79 10.87
C GLY A 244 -15.48 -4.93 10.08
N GLY A 245 -15.83 -5.11 8.81
CA GLY A 245 -15.29 -6.14 7.93
C GLY A 245 -15.73 -7.55 8.32
N VAL A 246 -14.87 -8.53 8.04
CA VAL A 246 -15.15 -9.95 8.33
C VAL A 246 -15.22 -10.21 9.84
N ASP A 247 -14.47 -9.48 10.65
CA ASP A 247 -14.47 -9.65 12.11
C ASP A 247 -15.86 -9.43 12.72
N GLU A 248 -16.48 -8.28 12.47
CA GLU A 248 -17.82 -7.99 12.98
C GLU A 248 -18.90 -8.86 12.35
N TRP A 249 -18.72 -9.27 11.08
CA TRP A 249 -19.62 -10.23 10.47
C TRP A 249 -19.65 -11.55 11.24
N ILE A 250 -18.51 -12.07 11.69
CA ILE A 250 -18.47 -13.34 12.43
C ILE A 250 -19.21 -13.22 13.75
N ASP A 251 -18.96 -12.15 14.50
CA ASP A 251 -19.61 -11.90 15.77
C ASP A 251 -21.13 -11.79 15.60
N TRP A 252 -21.56 -11.04 14.58
CA TRP A 252 -22.97 -10.93 14.24
C TRP A 252 -23.57 -12.27 13.79
N ALA A 253 -22.89 -13.01 12.91
CA ALA A 253 -23.35 -14.25 12.33
C ALA A 253 -23.45 -15.38 13.39
N ALA A 254 -22.54 -15.41 14.36
CA ALA A 254 -22.59 -16.31 15.50
C ALA A 254 -23.82 -16.05 16.39
N ALA A 255 -24.22 -14.78 16.53
CA ALA A 255 -25.43 -14.40 17.27
C ALA A 255 -26.74 -14.63 16.48
N HIS A 256 -26.67 -14.80 15.16
CA HIS A 256 -27.85 -14.89 14.29
C HIS A 256 -27.81 -16.10 13.33
N PRO A 257 -27.69 -17.34 13.83
CA PRO A 257 -27.54 -18.54 13.00
C PRO A 257 -28.71 -18.76 12.03
N ASP A 258 -29.94 -18.43 12.43
CA ASP A 258 -31.13 -18.55 11.57
C ASP A 258 -31.08 -17.59 10.37
N ALA A 259 -30.49 -16.40 10.56
CA ALA A 259 -30.35 -15.42 9.50
C ALA A 259 -29.29 -15.87 8.47
N VAL A 260 -28.21 -16.48 8.94
CA VAL A 260 -27.12 -17.05 8.12
C VAL A 260 -27.60 -18.25 7.32
N ALA A 261 -28.40 -19.13 7.92
CA ALA A 261 -28.96 -20.31 7.26
C ALA A 261 -29.86 -19.97 6.05
N GLN A 262 -30.39 -18.75 6.00
CA GLN A 262 -31.23 -18.24 4.91
C GLN A 262 -30.45 -17.50 3.81
N LEU A 263 -29.13 -17.37 3.95
CA LEU A 263 -28.31 -16.68 2.95
C LEU A 263 -28.14 -17.53 1.68
N PRO A 264 -27.97 -16.89 0.51
CA PRO A 264 -27.66 -17.60 -0.71
C PRO A 264 -26.34 -18.38 -0.56
N ALA A 265 -26.24 -19.52 -1.24
CA ALA A 265 -24.99 -20.25 -1.32
C ALA A 265 -23.91 -19.38 -2.00
N PRO A 266 -22.64 -19.48 -1.59
CA PRO A 266 -21.55 -18.81 -2.28
C PRO A 266 -21.45 -19.31 -3.73
N THR A 267 -21.29 -18.39 -4.66
CA THR A 267 -21.07 -18.71 -6.08
C THR A 267 -19.57 -18.89 -6.28
N ILE A 268 -19.09 -20.13 -6.14
CA ILE A 268 -17.67 -20.50 -6.35
C ILE A 268 -17.34 -20.47 -7.85
#